data_AF-A0A5E4QNE7-F1
#
_entry.id   AF-A0A5E4QNE7-F1
#
_cell.length_a   1.000
_cell.length_b   1.000
_cell.length_c   1.000
_cell.angle_alpha   90.00
_cell.angle_beta   90.00
_cell.angle_gamma   90.00
#
_symmetry.space_group_name_H-M   'P 1'
#
loop_
_entity.id
_entity.type
_entity.pdbx_description
1 polymer ?
#
loop_
_entity_poly.entity_id
_entity_poly.type
_entity_poly.pdbx_seq_one_letter_code
_entity_poly.pdbx_strand_id
1 'polypeptide(L)'
;MAVRLLSKVKVIPELRNAACASSAAAPATLSDFDLQHKTPVIRKQKLIPKAQYGGRHAVTMLPGGGIGPECMGYVREIFKYIGAPVDFEVVDIDPTMDNDEDVQYAITTIKRNGVTTVHKANIMKLSDGLFLETSRRMAKEYPEIEHNDMIIDNCCMQLVARPHQFDVMLMTNLYGSIVSNVVCGILGGAGLLSGRNYGDHYAVFEPGTRNTGTAIAGKNVANPIAMINASIDMLEHLGHHFHADLIRRALNKTVNIDRILTPDVGGTASSTEVVGSIIGNIGKC
;
A
#
# COMPACT_ATOMS: atom_id res chain seq x y z
N MET A 1 0.21 -9.65 0.44
CA MET A 1 -1.20 -9.83 0.85
C MET A 1 -1.82 -11.17 0.37
N ALA A 2 -1.78 -11.52 -0.92
CA ALA A 2 -2.41 -12.75 -1.45
C ALA A 2 -1.90 -14.11 -0.89
N VAL A 3 -0.65 -14.18 -0.41
CA VAL A 3 -0.01 -15.43 0.02
C VAL A 3 -0.33 -15.80 1.48
N ARG A 4 -0.80 -14.85 2.30
CA ARG A 4 -0.90 -15.03 3.76
C ARG A 4 -2.30 -15.31 4.28
N LEU A 5 -3.33 -14.94 3.52
CA LEU A 5 -4.69 -15.44 3.71
C LEU A 5 -4.77 -16.98 3.61
N LEU A 6 -3.87 -17.60 2.84
CA LEU A 6 -3.81 -19.05 2.64
C LEU A 6 -3.32 -19.83 3.87
N SER A 7 -2.51 -19.25 4.75
CA SER A 7 -1.89 -19.99 5.87
C SER A 7 -2.74 -20.04 7.14
N LYS A 8 -3.77 -19.17 7.25
CA LYS A 8 -4.69 -19.13 8.41
C LYS A 8 -6.00 -19.88 8.18
N VAL A 9 -6.29 -20.35 6.96
CA VAL A 9 -7.42 -21.27 6.74
C VAL A 9 -6.98 -22.67 7.12
N LYS A 10 -7.64 -23.29 8.12
CA LYS A 10 -7.40 -24.69 8.53
C LYS A 10 -7.38 -25.59 7.29
N VAL A 11 -6.19 -26.00 6.86
CA VAL A 11 -6.03 -27.06 5.86
C VAL A 11 -6.46 -28.35 6.53
N ILE A 12 -7.56 -28.92 6.04
CA ILE A 12 -8.16 -30.16 6.54
C ILE A 12 -7.16 -31.32 6.29
N PRO A 13 -7.02 -32.31 7.21
CA PRO A 13 -6.01 -33.38 7.14
C PRO A 13 -6.12 -34.35 5.94
N GLU A 14 -7.15 -34.25 5.12
CA GLU A 14 -7.50 -35.25 4.10
C GLU A 14 -6.57 -35.25 2.87
N LEU A 15 -5.78 -34.20 2.66
CA LEU A 15 -4.80 -34.14 1.57
C LEU A 15 -3.51 -34.96 1.84
N ARG A 16 -3.36 -35.57 3.01
CA ARG A 16 -2.17 -36.36 3.35
C ARG A 16 -2.23 -37.83 2.89
N ASN A 17 -3.43 -38.36 2.61
CA ASN A 17 -3.61 -39.79 2.33
C ASN A 17 -3.63 -40.16 0.84
N ALA A 18 -3.62 -39.19 -0.08
CA ALA A 18 -3.65 -39.46 -1.52
C ALA A 18 -2.26 -39.72 -2.15
N ALA A 19 -1.17 -39.62 -1.38
CA ALA A 19 0.20 -39.75 -1.90
C ALA A 19 1.00 -40.96 -1.39
N CYS A 20 0.40 -41.86 -0.61
CA CYS A 20 1.07 -43.07 -0.10
C CYS A 20 0.50 -44.35 -0.71
N ALA A 21 0.73 -44.57 -1.99
CA ALA A 21 0.58 -45.89 -2.60
C ALA A 21 1.55 -46.07 -3.78
N SER A 22 2.85 -46.28 -3.50
CA SER A 22 3.71 -47.18 -4.27
C SER A 22 5.18 -47.18 -3.79
N SER A 23 5.67 -48.40 -3.53
CA SER A 23 7.06 -48.89 -3.61
C SER A 23 8.11 -48.45 -2.58
N ALA A 24 8.74 -49.46 -2.01
CA ALA A 24 9.80 -49.44 -1.01
C ALA A 24 11.19 -49.10 -1.61
N ALA A 25 11.97 -48.31 -0.87
CA ALA A 25 13.43 -48.24 -0.98
C ALA A 25 14.04 -47.72 0.35
N ALA A 26 15.27 -48.18 0.65
CA ALA A 26 16.02 -48.13 1.91
C ALA A 26 16.24 -46.74 2.56
N PRO A 27 16.58 -46.65 3.87
CA PRO A 27 16.73 -45.36 4.56
C PRO A 27 18.05 -44.70 4.18
N ALA A 28 17.99 -43.59 3.45
CA ALA A 28 19.12 -42.70 3.29
C ALA A 28 19.32 -41.89 4.58
N THR A 29 20.54 -41.94 5.11
CA THR A 29 21.01 -41.07 6.20
C THR A 29 20.87 -39.61 5.80
N LEU A 30 20.18 -38.82 6.64
CA LEU A 30 19.95 -37.39 6.45
C LEU A 30 21.31 -36.66 6.31
N SER A 31 21.42 -35.83 5.28
CA SER A 31 22.54 -34.92 5.13
C SER A 31 22.37 -33.72 6.07
N ASP A 32 23.46 -33.06 6.46
CA ASP A 32 23.48 -31.87 7.34
C ASP A 32 22.62 -30.69 6.84
N PHE A 33 22.05 -30.79 5.64
CA PHE A 33 21.11 -29.83 5.06
C PHE A 33 19.68 -29.92 5.67
N ASP A 34 19.26 -31.10 6.15
CA ASP A 34 17.90 -31.34 6.66
C ASP A 34 17.69 -30.91 8.13
N LEU A 35 18.75 -30.53 8.84
CA LEU A 35 18.71 -30.17 10.27
C LEU A 35 18.36 -28.70 10.55
N GLN A 36 18.38 -27.81 9.54
CA GLN A 36 18.15 -26.37 9.76
C GLN A 36 16.68 -25.92 9.74
N HIS A 37 15.72 -26.76 9.35
CA HIS A 37 14.33 -26.33 9.14
C HIS A 37 13.30 -26.88 10.14
N LYS A 38 13.74 -27.38 11.31
CA LYS A 38 12.82 -27.79 12.37
C LYS A 38 12.72 -26.74 13.47
N THR A 39 11.53 -26.12 13.49
CA THR A 39 10.96 -25.22 14.50
C THR A 39 11.30 -23.74 14.32
N PRO A 40 10.37 -22.90 13.83
CA PRO A 40 10.55 -21.46 13.97
C PRO A 40 10.59 -21.14 15.47
N VAL A 41 11.69 -20.57 15.93
CA VAL A 41 11.75 -20.00 17.27
C VAL A 41 10.79 -18.81 17.27
N ILE A 42 9.55 -19.03 17.70
CA ILE A 42 8.60 -17.95 17.97
C ILE A 42 9.15 -17.20 19.19
N ARG A 43 10.08 -16.28 18.96
CA ARG A 43 10.39 -15.25 19.96
C ARG A 43 9.09 -14.48 20.17
N LYS A 44 8.55 -14.51 21.39
CA LYS A 44 7.53 -13.55 21.83
C LYS A 44 8.16 -12.16 21.71
N GLN A 45 7.97 -11.52 20.56
CA GLN A 45 8.39 -10.16 20.34
C GLN A 45 7.46 -9.29 21.18
N LYS A 46 8.04 -8.56 22.14
CA LYS A 46 7.28 -7.64 22.97
C LYS A 46 6.76 -6.55 22.04
N LEU A 47 5.44 -6.38 21.95
CA LEU A 47 4.83 -5.30 21.18
C LEU A 47 5.46 -3.99 21.68
N ILE A 48 6.21 -3.31 20.82
CA ILE A 48 6.77 -2.01 21.18
C ILE A 48 5.59 -1.05 21.11
N PRO A 49 5.17 -0.43 22.23
CA PRO A 49 4.05 0.50 22.20
C PRO A 49 4.38 1.63 21.22
N LYS A 50 3.38 2.08 20.44
CA LYS A 50 3.53 3.27 19.60
C LYS A 50 4.12 4.38 20.46
N ALA A 51 5.19 5.01 20.00
CA ALA A 51 5.89 6.07 20.73
C ALA A 51 5.00 7.31 20.77
N GLN A 52 4.06 7.31 21.70
CA GLN A 52 3.11 8.38 21.94
C GLN A 52 3.37 9.00 23.30
N TYR A 53 3.84 10.24 23.31
CA TYR A 53 4.09 11.00 24.53
C TYR A 53 3.31 12.31 24.48
N GLY A 54 2.46 12.56 25.48
CA GLY A 54 1.67 13.79 25.56
C GLY A 54 0.71 14.00 24.38
N GLY A 55 0.22 12.92 23.76
CA GLY A 55 -0.68 12.98 22.59
C GLY A 55 0.02 13.12 21.23
N ARG A 56 1.34 13.37 21.22
CA ARG A 56 2.16 13.44 20.01
C ARG A 56 2.68 12.06 19.63
N HIS A 57 2.73 11.76 18.33
CA HIS A 57 3.22 10.49 17.80
C HIS A 57 4.61 10.69 17.19
N ALA A 58 5.60 9.93 17.66
CA ALA A 58 6.87 9.83 16.96
C ALA A 58 6.71 8.90 15.75
N VAL A 59 7.09 9.39 14.56
CA VAL A 59 7.00 8.66 13.29
C VAL A 59 8.35 8.71 12.60
N THR A 60 8.81 7.55 12.14
CA THR A 60 10.04 7.45 11.36
C THR A 60 9.84 8.01 9.95
N MET A 61 10.73 8.89 9.52
CA MET A 61 10.76 9.49 8.19
C MET A 61 11.99 8.98 7.42
N LEU A 62 11.78 8.37 6.26
CA LEU A 62 12.83 7.78 5.43
C LEU A 62 13.00 8.59 4.12
N PRO A 63 13.82 9.66 4.10
CA PRO A 63 13.89 10.59 2.97
C PRO A 63 14.33 9.96 1.64
N GLY A 64 15.09 8.87 1.69
CA GLY A 64 15.55 8.17 0.49
C GLY A 64 16.40 9.06 -0.41
N GLY A 65 16.39 8.78 -1.72
CA GLY A 65 17.14 9.52 -2.73
C GLY A 65 16.27 10.28 -3.74
N GLY A 66 16.92 11.06 -4.61
CA GLY A 66 16.25 11.80 -5.68
C GLY A 66 15.37 12.94 -5.16
N ILE A 67 14.09 12.95 -5.52
CA ILE A 67 13.13 13.97 -5.06
C ILE A 67 12.62 13.76 -3.64
N GLY A 68 12.92 12.61 -3.03
CA GLY A 68 12.43 12.21 -1.71
C GLY A 68 12.73 13.23 -0.59
N PRO A 69 14.00 13.67 -0.40
CA PRO A 69 14.34 14.65 0.63
C PRO A 69 13.60 15.99 0.48
N GLU A 70 13.41 16.43 -0.76
CA GLU A 70 12.67 17.65 -1.09
C GLU A 70 11.19 17.51 -0.71
N CYS A 71 10.53 16.44 -1.17
CA CYS A 71 9.12 16.18 -0.91
C CYS A 71 8.83 15.98 0.59
N MET A 72 9.72 15.31 1.31
CA MET A 72 9.60 15.15 2.76
C MET A 72 9.83 16.46 3.51
N GLY A 73 10.68 17.35 2.98
CA GLY A 73 10.81 18.72 3.47
C GLY A 73 9.47 19.46 3.48
N TYR A 74 8.72 19.38 2.37
CA TYR A 74 7.40 20.01 2.25
C TYR A 74 6.37 19.43 3.22
N VAL A 75 6.36 18.11 3.41
CA VAL A 75 5.46 17.47 4.40
C VAL A 75 5.76 18.00 5.80
N ARG A 76 7.03 18.10 6.20
CA ARG A 76 7.41 18.66 7.50
C ARG A 76 6.96 20.10 7.67
N GLU A 77 7.09 20.90 6.60
CA GLU A 77 6.67 22.31 6.61
C GLU A 77 5.16 22.45 6.85
N ILE A 78 4.35 21.70 6.10
CA ILE A 78 2.89 21.67 6.27
C ILE A 78 2.51 21.21 7.68
N PHE A 79 3.13 20.13 8.17
CA PHE A 79 2.83 19.58 9.50
C PHE A 79 3.19 20.56 10.62
N LYS A 80 4.31 21.27 10.48
CA LYS A 80 4.71 22.33 11.40
C LYS A 80 3.73 23.49 11.37
N TYR A 81 3.28 23.91 10.18
CA TYR A 81 2.34 25.01 10.02
C TYR A 81 0.99 24.74 10.71
N ILE A 82 0.46 23.53 10.55
CA ILE A 82 -0.83 23.16 11.16
C ILE A 82 -0.72 22.75 12.64
N GLY A 83 0.49 22.69 13.20
CA GLY A 83 0.71 22.22 14.57
C GLY A 83 0.37 20.74 14.76
N ALA A 84 0.58 19.90 13.74
CA ALA A 84 0.24 18.48 13.81
C ALA A 84 0.95 17.80 15.00
N PRO A 85 0.26 16.90 15.73
CA PRO A 85 0.82 16.16 16.86
C PRO A 85 1.69 14.98 16.39
N VAL A 86 2.66 15.26 15.52
CA VAL A 86 3.59 14.29 14.94
C VAL A 86 5.01 14.83 15.06
N ASP A 87 5.92 13.99 15.54
CA ASP A 87 7.36 14.26 15.62
C ASP A 87 8.07 13.32 14.64
N PHE A 88 8.83 13.87 13.70
CA PHE A 88 9.51 13.06 12.68
C PHE A 88 10.93 12.69 13.12
N GLU A 89 11.19 11.39 13.25
CA GLU A 89 12.52 10.84 13.46
C GLU A 89 13.11 10.40 12.12
N VAL A 90 14.12 11.11 11.62
CA VAL A 90 14.74 10.78 10.34
C VAL A 90 15.70 9.61 10.52
N VAL A 91 15.49 8.53 9.78
CA VAL A 91 16.35 7.33 9.84
C VAL A 91 16.63 6.83 8.42
N ASP A 92 17.81 6.27 8.19
CA ASP A 92 18.17 5.59 6.94
C ASP A 92 18.14 4.07 7.18
N ILE A 93 17.32 3.31 6.43
CA ILE A 93 17.04 1.89 6.75
C ILE A 93 16.89 1.01 5.48
N ASP A 94 17.43 -0.22 5.57
CA ASP A 94 17.44 -1.33 4.60
C ASP A 94 16.28 -2.34 4.87
N PRO A 95 15.65 -3.00 3.86
CA PRO A 95 14.30 -3.54 3.98
C PRO A 95 14.27 -5.07 3.97
N THR A 96 14.14 -5.71 5.14
CA THR A 96 13.60 -7.07 5.22
C THR A 96 12.87 -7.26 6.56
N MET A 97 11.56 -7.62 6.53
CA MET A 97 10.77 -8.41 7.50
C MET A 97 9.24 -8.06 7.44
N ASP A 98 8.36 -9.08 7.51
CA ASP A 98 6.89 -9.01 7.28
C ASP A 98 6.03 -9.60 8.43
N ASN A 99 4.94 -8.94 8.85
CA ASN A 99 3.86 -9.56 9.68
C ASN A 99 2.43 -8.91 9.40
N ASP A 100 1.26 -9.51 9.77
CA ASP A 100 -0.19 -9.18 9.52
C ASP A 100 -1.17 -8.88 10.73
N GLU A 101 -1.68 -7.63 10.88
CA GLU A 101 -2.80 -7.26 11.79
C GLU A 101 -3.81 -6.27 11.15
N ASP A 102 -3.53 -5.72 9.96
CA ASP A 102 -4.32 -4.65 9.30
C ASP A 102 -5.61 -5.10 8.60
N VAL A 103 -5.98 -6.37 8.79
CA VAL A 103 -7.09 -7.00 8.10
C VAL A 103 -8.42 -6.30 8.42
N GLN A 104 -8.58 -5.74 9.63
CA GLN A 104 -9.83 -5.13 10.09
C GLN A 104 -10.16 -3.78 9.42
N TYR A 105 -9.14 -2.94 9.16
CA TYR A 105 -9.35 -1.67 8.46
C TYR A 105 -9.61 -1.87 6.96
N ALA A 106 -8.88 -2.82 6.35
CA ALA A 106 -9.13 -3.25 4.98
C ALA A 106 -10.56 -3.79 4.82
N ILE A 107 -11.01 -4.66 5.72
CA ILE A 107 -12.38 -5.21 5.72
C ILE A 107 -13.44 -4.11 5.75
N THR A 108 -13.25 -3.05 6.54
CA THR A 108 -14.25 -1.97 6.65
C THR A 108 -14.40 -1.16 5.34
N THR A 109 -13.29 -0.93 4.63
CA THR A 109 -13.32 -0.26 3.31
C THR A 109 -13.91 -1.17 2.24
N ILE A 110 -13.54 -2.44 2.27
CA ILE A 110 -14.02 -3.47 1.34
C ILE A 110 -15.54 -3.66 1.46
N LYS A 111 -16.09 -3.66 2.68
CA LYS A 111 -17.54 -3.77 2.95
C LYS A 111 -18.39 -2.72 2.26
N ARG A 112 -17.83 -1.56 1.90
CA ARG A 112 -18.58 -0.48 1.26
C ARG A 112 -18.65 -0.64 -0.26
N ASN A 113 -17.65 -1.24 -0.89
CA ASN A 113 -17.42 -1.10 -2.33
C ASN A 113 -17.27 -2.44 -3.09
N GLY A 114 -17.26 -3.61 -2.43
CA GLY A 114 -17.10 -4.91 -3.12
C GLY A 114 -15.66 -5.19 -3.59
N VAL A 115 -15.36 -6.42 -4.03
CA VAL A 115 -14.01 -6.88 -4.41
C VAL A 115 -13.98 -7.62 -5.75
N THR A 116 -13.11 -7.18 -6.64
CA THR A 116 -12.72 -7.91 -7.85
C THR A 116 -11.38 -8.62 -7.67
N THR A 117 -11.38 -9.94 -7.76
CA THR A 117 -10.16 -10.75 -7.75
C THR A 117 -9.55 -10.83 -9.14
N VAL A 118 -8.35 -10.31 -9.34
CA VAL A 118 -7.65 -10.31 -10.62
C VAL A 118 -6.61 -11.45 -10.66
N HIS A 119 -6.67 -12.26 -11.70
CA HIS A 119 -5.86 -13.49 -11.81
C HIS A 119 -5.58 -13.87 -13.29
N LYS A 120 -4.80 -14.92 -13.51
CA LYS A 120 -4.55 -15.56 -14.82
C LYS A 120 -4.71 -17.09 -14.70
N ALA A 121 -5.74 -17.53 -13.98
CA ALA A 121 -5.97 -18.96 -13.71
C ALA A 121 -6.32 -19.78 -14.97
N ASN A 122 -6.68 -19.12 -16.08
CA ASN A 122 -6.82 -19.75 -17.38
C ASN A 122 -5.50 -20.34 -17.92
N ILE A 123 -4.36 -19.76 -17.55
CA ILE A 123 -3.02 -20.24 -17.89
C ILE A 123 -2.36 -20.89 -16.68
N MET A 124 -2.23 -20.16 -15.57
CA MET A 124 -1.58 -20.64 -14.34
C MET A 124 -2.58 -21.36 -13.43
N LYS A 125 -2.96 -22.57 -13.83
CA LYS A 125 -4.02 -23.34 -13.17
C LYS A 125 -3.76 -23.66 -11.70
N LEU A 126 -2.49 -23.76 -11.28
CA LEU A 126 -2.14 -24.11 -9.90
C LEU A 126 -1.97 -22.88 -9.01
N SER A 127 -1.06 -21.96 -9.35
CA SER A 127 -0.79 -20.78 -8.50
C SER A 127 -1.98 -19.84 -8.43
N ASP A 128 -2.49 -19.43 -9.59
CA ASP A 128 -3.60 -18.49 -9.69
C ASP A 128 -4.94 -19.20 -9.48
N GLY A 129 -5.02 -20.50 -9.77
CA GLY A 129 -6.16 -21.32 -9.39
C GLY A 129 -6.33 -21.39 -7.87
N LEU A 130 -5.25 -21.67 -7.13
CA LEU A 130 -5.27 -21.68 -5.66
C LEU A 130 -5.65 -20.30 -5.08
N PHE A 131 -5.09 -19.23 -5.63
CA PHE A 131 -5.40 -17.86 -5.24
C PHE A 131 -6.89 -17.54 -5.46
N LEU A 132 -7.42 -17.84 -6.65
CA LEU A 132 -8.82 -17.61 -6.98
C LEU A 132 -9.76 -18.44 -6.11
N GLU A 133 -9.47 -19.73 -5.92
CA GLU A 133 -10.26 -20.62 -5.07
C GLU A 133 -10.31 -20.12 -3.63
N THR A 134 -9.16 -19.68 -3.10
CA THR A 134 -9.10 -19.14 -1.75
C THR A 134 -9.83 -17.82 -1.63
N SER A 135 -9.72 -16.93 -2.62
CA SER A 135 -10.50 -15.69 -2.65
C SER A 135 -12.01 -15.99 -2.62
N ARG A 136 -12.49 -16.93 -3.44
CA ARG A 136 -13.90 -17.37 -3.46
C ARG A 136 -14.33 -18.02 -2.15
N ARG A 137 -13.47 -18.80 -1.51
CA ARG A 137 -13.74 -19.39 -0.19
C ARG A 137 -13.87 -18.31 0.88
N MET A 138 -12.96 -17.34 0.89
CA MET A 138 -13.02 -16.21 1.83
C MET A 138 -14.25 -15.34 1.62
N ALA A 139 -14.67 -15.12 0.36
CA ALA A 139 -15.89 -14.38 0.06
C ALA A 139 -17.14 -15.00 0.72
N LYS A 140 -17.18 -16.33 0.91
CA LYS A 140 -18.28 -17.01 1.63
C LYS A 140 -18.32 -16.68 3.12
N GLU A 141 -17.18 -16.32 3.72
CA GLU A 141 -17.11 -15.91 5.12
C GLU A 141 -17.63 -14.47 5.33
N TYR A 142 -17.71 -13.69 4.25
CA TYR A 142 -18.20 -12.31 4.25
C TYR A 142 -19.29 -12.10 3.18
N PRO A 143 -20.48 -12.72 3.34
CA PRO A 143 -21.54 -12.68 2.34
C PRO A 143 -22.09 -11.26 2.06
N GLU A 144 -21.80 -10.29 2.93
CA GLU A 144 -22.15 -8.88 2.75
C GLU A 144 -21.27 -8.15 1.74
N ILE A 145 -20.12 -8.71 1.34
CA ILE A 145 -19.21 -8.13 0.36
C ILE A 145 -19.48 -8.76 -1.01
N GLU A 146 -19.87 -7.95 -2.00
CA GLU A 146 -19.95 -8.42 -3.38
C GLU A 146 -18.56 -8.85 -3.86
N HIS A 147 -18.47 -10.06 -4.42
CA HIS A 147 -17.21 -10.64 -4.90
C HIS A 147 -17.37 -11.10 -6.34
N ASN A 148 -16.47 -10.64 -7.21
CA ASN A 148 -16.34 -11.11 -8.58
C ASN A 148 -14.86 -11.38 -8.93
N ASP A 149 -14.62 -12.04 -10.07
CA ASP A 149 -13.27 -12.32 -10.56
C ASP A 149 -13.09 -11.98 -12.04
N MET A 150 -11.88 -11.59 -12.41
CA MET A 150 -11.54 -11.18 -13.77
C MET A 150 -10.11 -11.59 -14.14
N ILE A 151 -9.92 -12.06 -15.38
CA ILE A 151 -8.58 -12.31 -15.88
C ILE A 151 -7.82 -10.99 -16.10
N ILE A 152 -6.51 -10.97 -15.81
CA ILE A 152 -5.67 -9.76 -15.85
C ILE A 152 -5.68 -9.07 -17.22
N ASP A 153 -5.74 -9.81 -18.33
CA ASP A 153 -5.77 -9.18 -19.67
C ASP A 153 -7.04 -8.36 -19.86
N ASN A 154 -8.19 -8.96 -19.52
CA ASN A 154 -9.48 -8.26 -19.59
C ASN A 154 -9.51 -7.13 -18.56
N CYS A 155 -8.94 -7.33 -17.36
CA CYS A 155 -8.83 -6.28 -16.35
C CYS A 155 -8.10 -5.05 -16.91
N CYS A 156 -6.95 -5.22 -17.56
CA CYS A 156 -6.21 -4.12 -18.18
C CYS A 156 -7.01 -3.43 -19.29
N MET A 157 -7.71 -4.19 -20.14
CA MET A 157 -8.58 -3.61 -21.17
C MET A 157 -9.73 -2.80 -20.56
N GLN A 158 -10.37 -3.34 -19.52
CA GLN A 158 -11.48 -2.72 -18.82
C GLN A 158 -11.05 -1.49 -18.01
N LEU A 159 -9.85 -1.49 -17.43
CA LEU A 159 -9.32 -0.34 -16.71
C LEU A 159 -9.19 0.88 -17.63
N VAL A 160 -8.73 0.67 -18.86
CA VAL A 160 -8.61 1.75 -19.85
C VAL A 160 -9.96 2.14 -20.43
N ALA A 161 -10.84 1.18 -20.72
CA ALA A 161 -12.11 1.44 -21.39
C ALA A 161 -13.22 1.95 -20.45
N ARG A 162 -13.35 1.36 -19.26
CA ARG A 162 -14.44 1.59 -18.29
C ARG A 162 -13.93 1.44 -16.85
N PRO A 163 -13.04 2.32 -16.37
CA PRO A 163 -12.42 2.20 -15.04
C PRO A 163 -13.43 2.27 -13.88
N HIS A 164 -14.53 3.01 -14.05
CA HIS A 164 -15.56 3.24 -13.01
C HIS A 164 -16.31 1.98 -12.54
N GLN A 165 -16.09 0.82 -13.18
CA GLN A 165 -16.68 -0.45 -12.75
C GLN A 165 -15.90 -1.11 -11.60
N PHE A 166 -14.68 -0.64 -11.32
CA PHE A 166 -13.80 -1.22 -10.30
C PHE A 166 -13.81 -0.39 -9.04
N ASP A 167 -13.93 -1.09 -7.92
CA ASP A 167 -13.94 -0.51 -6.59
C ASP A 167 -12.70 -0.95 -5.79
N VAL A 168 -12.67 -2.20 -5.32
CA VAL A 168 -11.47 -2.81 -4.73
C VAL A 168 -10.97 -3.94 -5.60
N MET A 169 -9.71 -3.88 -6.02
CA MET A 169 -9.06 -4.94 -6.79
C MET A 169 -8.09 -5.74 -5.91
N LEU A 170 -8.33 -7.04 -5.78
CA LEU A 170 -7.46 -7.97 -5.07
C LEU A 170 -6.63 -8.78 -6.08
N MET A 171 -5.31 -8.74 -5.95
CA MET A 171 -4.41 -9.46 -6.87
C MET A 171 -3.13 -9.92 -6.19
N THR A 172 -2.38 -10.78 -6.88
CA THR A 172 -1.05 -11.20 -6.45
C THR A 172 -0.01 -10.10 -6.73
N ASN A 173 1.15 -10.18 -6.07
CA ASN A 173 2.24 -9.21 -6.26
C ASN A 173 2.67 -9.11 -7.75
N LEU A 174 2.55 -10.21 -8.49
CA LEU A 174 2.91 -10.29 -9.90
C LEU A 174 2.17 -9.28 -10.78
N TYR A 175 0.90 -8.99 -10.47
CA TYR A 175 0.07 -8.07 -11.26
C TYR A 175 -0.06 -6.68 -10.66
N GLY A 176 0.22 -6.54 -9.37
CA GLY A 176 0.08 -5.30 -8.61
C GLY A 176 0.76 -4.12 -9.30
N SER A 177 2.03 -4.28 -9.68
CA SER A 177 2.82 -3.22 -10.33
C SER A 177 2.31 -2.84 -11.72
N ILE A 178 1.77 -3.81 -12.47
CA ILE A 178 1.22 -3.57 -13.81
C ILE A 178 -0.07 -2.75 -13.68
N VAL A 179 -0.99 -3.22 -12.83
CA VAL A 179 -2.29 -2.56 -12.64
C VAL A 179 -2.09 -1.17 -12.02
N SER A 180 -1.21 -1.02 -11.03
CA SER A 180 -0.92 0.29 -10.43
C SER A 180 -0.36 1.28 -11.45
N ASN A 181 0.50 0.83 -12.37
CA ASN A 181 1.04 1.69 -13.42
C ASN A 181 -0.02 2.07 -14.47
N VAL A 182 -0.95 1.16 -14.81
CA VAL A 182 -2.08 1.50 -15.69
C VAL A 182 -2.98 2.55 -15.05
N VAL A 183 -3.34 2.37 -13.77
CA VAL A 183 -4.14 3.34 -13.01
C VAL A 183 -3.41 4.68 -12.91
N CYS A 184 -2.11 4.65 -12.63
CA CYS A 184 -1.26 5.84 -12.61
C CYS A 184 -1.29 6.60 -13.95
N GLY A 185 -1.27 5.88 -15.08
CA GLY A 185 -1.40 6.49 -16.41
C GLY A 185 -2.77 7.14 -16.64
N ILE A 186 -3.85 6.48 -16.19
CA ILE A 186 -5.23 7.00 -16.31
C ILE A 186 -5.42 8.26 -15.46
N LEU A 187 -4.84 8.29 -14.25
CA LEU A 187 -4.93 9.44 -13.34
C LEU A 187 -4.11 10.66 -13.80
N GLY A 188 -3.23 10.50 -14.78
CA GLY A 188 -2.42 11.59 -15.32
C GLY A 188 -1.01 11.70 -14.76
N GLY A 189 -0.52 10.71 -14.00
CA GLY A 189 0.89 10.62 -13.63
C GLY A 189 1.21 10.08 -12.24
N ALA A 190 2.48 9.79 -12.05
CA ALA A 190 3.06 9.22 -10.83
C ALA A 190 2.99 10.17 -9.63
N GLY A 191 2.94 11.48 -9.89
CA GLY A 191 2.99 12.54 -8.88
C GLY A 191 1.73 12.68 -8.03
N LEU A 192 0.67 11.91 -8.30
CA LEU A 192 -0.64 12.06 -7.63
C LEU A 192 -0.98 10.89 -6.69
N LEU A 193 -0.48 9.69 -7.00
CA LEU A 193 -0.89 8.44 -6.34
C LEU A 193 -0.15 8.27 -5.01
N SER A 194 -0.88 8.06 -3.91
CA SER A 194 -0.32 7.59 -2.63
C SER A 194 -0.40 6.08 -2.51
N GLY A 195 0.52 5.50 -1.73
CA GLY A 195 0.62 4.09 -1.43
C GLY A 195 0.68 3.88 0.08
N ARG A 196 0.12 2.76 0.51
CA ARG A 196 0.05 2.36 1.92
C ARG A 196 0.45 0.90 2.02
N ASN A 197 1.53 0.63 2.74
CA ASN A 197 1.98 -0.72 3.03
C ASN A 197 1.67 -0.99 4.51
N TYR A 198 0.78 -1.92 4.70
CA TYR A 198 0.27 -2.29 6.01
C TYR A 198 0.89 -3.63 6.41
N GLY A 199 1.49 -3.64 7.60
CA GLY A 199 1.90 -4.85 8.29
C GLY A 199 1.50 -4.80 9.77
N ASP A 200 1.49 -5.97 10.39
CA ASP A 200 1.17 -6.30 11.79
C ASP A 200 1.36 -5.16 12.78
N HIS A 201 2.59 -4.67 12.83
CA HIS A 201 3.03 -3.74 13.86
C HIS A 201 3.47 -2.42 13.25
N TYR A 202 3.50 -2.34 11.93
CA TYR A 202 4.14 -1.26 11.18
C TYR A 202 3.29 -0.90 9.97
N ALA A 203 3.05 0.39 9.81
CA ALA A 203 2.46 0.93 8.60
C ALA A 203 3.48 1.88 7.94
N VAL A 204 3.67 1.72 6.64
CA VAL A 204 4.55 2.56 5.83
C VAL A 204 3.71 3.27 4.78
N PHE A 205 3.81 4.59 4.76
CA PHE A 205 3.11 5.45 3.82
C PHE A 205 4.14 6.03 2.86
N GLU A 206 3.96 5.79 1.57
CA GLU A 206 4.89 6.20 0.52
C GLU A 206 4.09 6.67 -0.71
N PRO A 207 4.70 7.36 -1.69
CA PRO A 207 4.09 7.53 -3.00
C PRO A 207 3.76 6.15 -3.61
N GLY A 208 2.60 6.04 -4.25
CA GLY A 208 2.11 4.78 -4.81
C GLY A 208 2.92 4.27 -6.01
N THR A 209 3.84 5.10 -6.50
CA THR A 209 4.82 4.72 -7.53
C THR A 209 6.23 4.79 -6.95
N ARG A 210 7.04 3.78 -7.23
CA ARG A 210 8.45 3.71 -6.80
C ARG A 210 9.36 4.47 -7.77
N ASN A 211 9.05 5.73 -8.05
CA ASN A 211 9.87 6.58 -8.92
C ASN A 211 10.70 7.56 -8.06
N THR A 212 12.02 7.46 -8.16
CA THR A 212 12.94 8.32 -7.41
C THR A 212 13.06 9.72 -7.99
N GLY A 213 12.61 9.95 -9.23
CA GLY A 213 12.63 11.26 -9.87
C GLY A 213 14.03 11.87 -9.96
N THR A 214 15.09 11.07 -9.98
CA THR A 214 16.49 11.54 -9.91
C THR A 214 16.84 12.58 -10.97
N ALA A 215 16.26 12.49 -12.17
CA ALA A 215 16.47 13.43 -13.25
C ALA A 215 15.93 14.85 -12.96
N ILE A 216 14.96 14.99 -12.05
CA ILE A 216 14.31 16.25 -11.69
C ILE A 216 14.61 16.69 -10.25
N ALA A 217 15.40 15.91 -9.52
CA ALA A 217 15.82 16.22 -8.15
C ALA A 217 16.54 17.57 -8.07
N GLY A 218 16.16 18.40 -7.09
CA GLY A 218 16.78 19.70 -6.85
C GLY A 218 16.42 20.79 -7.86
N LYS A 219 15.51 20.51 -8.81
CA LYS A 219 15.06 21.48 -9.81
C LYS A 219 13.79 22.23 -9.40
N ASN A 220 13.20 21.93 -8.23
CA ASN A 220 11.96 22.55 -7.74
C ASN A 220 10.76 22.39 -8.71
N VAL A 221 10.71 21.25 -9.41
CA VAL A 221 9.63 20.89 -10.35
C VAL A 221 8.98 19.55 -10.01
N ALA A 222 9.42 18.90 -8.92
CA ALA A 222 8.86 17.63 -8.47
C ALA A 222 7.44 17.83 -7.94
N ASN A 223 6.50 16.97 -8.34
CA ASN A 223 5.14 17.04 -7.84
C ASN A 223 5.07 16.52 -6.39
N PRO A 224 4.73 17.37 -5.40
CA PRO A 224 4.70 16.96 -3.99
C PRO A 224 3.40 16.23 -3.60
N ILE A 225 2.39 16.21 -4.48
CA ILE A 225 1.02 15.80 -4.15
C ILE A 225 0.96 14.34 -3.66
N ALA A 226 1.65 13.41 -4.32
CA ALA A 226 1.66 11.99 -3.93
C ALA A 226 2.19 11.80 -2.50
N MET A 227 3.28 12.49 -2.14
CA MET A 227 3.86 12.41 -0.81
C MET A 227 2.97 13.07 0.24
N ILE A 228 2.33 14.20 -0.10
CA ILE A 228 1.36 14.86 0.77
C ILE A 228 0.15 13.95 1.00
N ASN A 229 -0.41 13.32 -0.04
CA ASN A 229 -1.48 12.34 0.09
C ASN A 229 -1.09 11.17 0.99
N ALA A 230 0.13 10.63 0.83
CA ALA A 230 0.64 9.58 1.73
C ALA A 230 0.72 10.05 3.20
N SER A 231 1.11 11.31 3.43
CA SER A 231 1.14 11.89 4.79
C SER A 231 -0.25 12.12 5.39
N ILE A 232 -1.26 12.44 4.57
CA ILE A 232 -2.66 12.55 4.99
C ILE A 232 -3.18 11.17 5.40
N ASP A 233 -2.89 10.15 4.59
CA ASP A 233 -3.25 8.76 4.85
C ASP A 233 -2.62 8.23 6.16
N MET A 234 -1.39 8.66 6.44
CA MET A 234 -0.71 8.40 7.70
C MET A 234 -1.43 9.06 8.88
N LEU A 235 -1.83 10.33 8.76
CA LEU A 235 -2.59 11.03 9.81
C LEU A 235 -3.92 10.32 10.10
N GLU A 236 -4.62 9.83 9.08
CA GLU A 236 -5.83 9.01 9.25
C GLU A 236 -5.55 7.72 10.01
N HIS A 237 -4.47 7.02 9.69
CA HIS A 237 -4.06 5.80 10.39
C HIS A 237 -3.67 6.06 11.86
N LEU A 238 -3.14 7.25 12.17
CA LEU A 238 -2.81 7.67 13.53
C LEU A 238 -4.02 8.22 14.30
N GLY A 239 -5.19 8.34 13.67
CA GLY A 239 -6.43 8.87 14.28
C GLY A 239 -6.54 10.39 14.28
N HIS A 240 -5.62 11.11 13.61
CA HIS A 240 -5.62 12.58 13.53
C HIS A 240 -6.49 13.09 12.37
N HIS A 241 -7.74 12.65 12.32
CA HIS A 241 -8.67 12.92 11.22
C HIS A 241 -8.86 14.41 10.95
N PHE A 242 -8.92 15.25 12.00
CA PHE A 242 -9.02 16.70 11.84
C PHE A 242 -7.87 17.30 11.01
N HIS A 243 -6.62 16.90 11.32
CA HIS A 243 -5.44 17.38 10.60
C HIS A 243 -5.40 16.82 9.17
N ALA A 244 -5.78 15.54 9.01
CA ALA A 244 -5.90 14.92 7.70
C ALA A 244 -6.89 15.67 6.79
N ASP A 245 -8.10 15.94 7.29
CA ASP A 245 -9.16 16.65 6.57
C ASP A 245 -8.76 18.09 6.25
N LEU A 246 -8.04 18.76 7.15
CA LEU A 246 -7.56 20.11 6.93
C LEU A 246 -6.60 20.19 5.73
N ILE A 247 -5.59 19.32 5.70
CA ILE A 247 -4.65 19.25 4.58
C ILE A 247 -5.37 18.79 3.31
N ARG A 248 -6.24 17.77 3.40
CA ARG A 248 -6.98 17.21 2.25
C ARG A 248 -7.86 18.26 1.57
N ARG A 249 -8.56 19.09 2.34
CA ARG A 249 -9.37 20.20 1.78
C ARG A 249 -8.52 21.26 1.11
N ALA A 250 -7.43 21.67 1.75
CA ALA A 250 -6.52 22.67 1.17
C ALA A 250 -5.87 22.18 -0.12
N LEU A 251 -5.39 20.92 -0.14
CA LEU A 251 -4.86 20.26 -1.32
C LEU A 251 -5.90 20.20 -2.45
N ASN A 252 -7.12 19.74 -2.15
CA ASN A 252 -8.21 19.68 -3.12
C ASN A 252 -8.55 21.05 -3.71
N LYS A 253 -8.53 22.10 -2.89
CA LYS A 253 -8.76 23.47 -3.35
C LYS A 253 -7.64 23.95 -4.27
N THR A 254 -6.37 23.78 -3.87
CA THR A 254 -5.20 24.18 -4.66
C THR A 254 -5.19 23.51 -6.04
N VAL A 255 -5.48 22.21 -6.09
CA VAL A 255 -5.42 21.41 -7.33
C VAL A 255 -6.66 21.63 -8.21
N ASN A 256 -7.87 21.55 -7.63
CA ASN A 256 -9.10 21.52 -8.44
C ASN A 256 -9.69 22.90 -8.70
N ILE A 257 -9.57 23.83 -7.75
CA ILE A 257 -10.17 25.17 -7.82
C ILE A 257 -9.14 26.18 -8.33
N ASP A 258 -8.02 26.30 -7.62
CA ASP A 258 -7.00 27.32 -7.94
C ASP A 258 -6.12 26.91 -9.14
N ARG A 259 -6.16 25.63 -9.53
CA ARG A 259 -5.44 25.06 -10.68
C ARG A 259 -3.92 25.33 -10.63
N ILE A 260 -3.35 25.34 -9.44
CA ILE A 260 -1.90 25.49 -9.25
C ILE A 260 -1.27 24.10 -9.34
N LEU A 261 -0.74 23.80 -10.52
CA LEU A 261 -0.32 22.46 -10.95
C LEU A 261 1.15 22.46 -11.38
N THR A 262 1.85 21.37 -11.09
CA THR A 262 3.23 21.12 -11.55
C THR A 262 3.28 20.67 -13.02
N PRO A 263 4.48 20.70 -13.66
CA PRO A 263 4.62 20.38 -15.09
C PRO A 263 4.20 18.96 -15.49
N ASP A 264 4.31 17.98 -14.59
CA ASP A 264 3.96 16.57 -14.85
C ASP A 264 2.46 16.37 -15.14
N VAL A 265 1.61 17.24 -14.59
CA VAL A 265 0.15 17.24 -14.80
C VAL A 265 -0.31 18.42 -15.67
N GLY A 266 0.62 19.03 -16.42
CA GLY A 266 0.33 20.07 -17.42
C GLY A 266 0.26 21.49 -16.89
N GLY A 267 0.74 21.76 -15.67
CA GLY A 267 0.85 23.11 -15.12
C GLY A 267 2.22 23.75 -15.31
N THR A 268 2.41 24.92 -14.71
CA THR A 268 3.67 25.69 -14.75
C THR A 268 4.22 26.01 -13.37
N ALA A 269 3.54 25.60 -12.31
CA ALA A 269 3.95 25.90 -10.95
C ALA A 269 5.14 25.03 -10.52
N SER A 270 6.02 25.62 -9.74
CA SER A 270 7.08 24.92 -9.03
C SER A 270 6.54 24.16 -7.81
N SER A 271 7.36 23.24 -7.28
CA SER A 271 7.01 22.44 -6.09
C SER A 271 6.69 23.33 -4.89
N THR A 272 7.52 24.35 -4.67
CA THR A 272 7.35 25.35 -3.61
C THR A 272 6.09 26.20 -3.76
N GLU A 273 5.74 26.61 -4.98
CA GLU A 273 4.49 27.36 -5.23
C GLU A 273 3.24 26.53 -4.91
N VAL A 274 3.23 25.25 -5.28
CA VAL A 274 2.13 24.33 -4.92
C VAL A 274 2.02 24.22 -3.40
N VAL A 275 3.12 23.98 -2.69
CA VAL A 275 3.13 23.83 -1.23
C VAL A 275 2.72 25.13 -0.53
N GLY A 276 3.23 26.27 -0.99
CA GLY A 276 2.85 27.59 -0.47
C GLY A 276 1.37 27.88 -0.65
N SER A 277 0.78 27.48 -1.79
CA SER A 277 -0.66 27.59 -2.02
C SER A 277 -1.46 26.69 -1.06
N ILE A 278 -1.03 25.45 -0.84
CA ILE A 278 -1.68 24.54 0.11
C ILE A 278 -1.68 25.17 1.51
N ILE A 279 -0.53 25.65 1.98
CA ILE A 279 -0.40 26.33 3.27
C ILE A 279 -1.32 27.56 3.34
N GLY A 280 -1.33 28.39 2.30
CA GLY A 280 -2.20 29.58 2.22
C GLY A 280 -3.70 29.25 2.20
N ASN A 281 -4.08 28.06 1.72
CA ASN A 281 -5.46 27.59 1.70
C ASN A 281 -5.90 26.97 3.03
N ILE A 282 -4.98 26.44 3.83
CA ILE A 282 -5.28 25.93 5.17
C ILE A 282 -5.84 27.03 6.08
N GLY A 283 -5.27 28.24 6.05
CA GLY A 283 -5.73 29.38 6.85
C GLY A 283 -7.04 30.03 6.39
N LYS A 284 -7.65 29.54 5.30
CA LYS A 284 -8.88 30.08 4.69
C LYS A 284 -10.06 29.10 4.73
N CYS A 285 -9.88 27.93 5.36
CA CYS A 285 -10.90 26.87 5.45
C CYS A 285 -11.68 26.92 6.76
#